data_AF-A0A367KXA7-F1
#
_entry.id   AF-A0A367KXA7-F1
#
_cell.length_a   1.000
_cell.length_b   1.000
_cell.length_c   1.000
_cell.angle_alpha   90.00
_cell.angle_beta   90.00
_cell.angle_gamma   90.00
#
_symmetry.space_group_name_H-M   'P 1'
#
loop_
_entity.id
_entity.type
_entity.pdbx_description
1 polymer ?
#
loop_
_entity_poly.entity_id
_entity_poly.type
_entity_poly.pdbx_seq_one_letter_code
_entity_poly.pdbx_strand_id
1 'polypeptide(L)' 'MSIKKILLLGSGFVAAPCVEYLARKPENKITIASRRLENAQSLSSKFPGTTAVS' A
#
# COMPACT_ATOMS: atom_id res chain seq x y z
N MET A 1 -4.81 -8.58 18.84
CA MET A 1 -3.78 -8.37 17.79
C MET A 1 -3.55 -6.87 17.65
N SER A 2 -2.29 -6.41 17.58
CA SER A 2 -1.98 -4.97 17.49
C SER A 2 -1.99 -4.49 16.03
N ILE A 3 -2.55 -3.31 15.79
CA ILE A 3 -2.52 -2.65 14.47
C ILE A 3 -1.07 -2.32 14.09
N LYS A 4 -0.66 -2.62 12.86
CA LYS A 4 0.65 -2.28 12.30
C LYS A 4 0.49 -1.21 11.23
N LYS A 5 1.20 -0.09 11.38
CA LYS A 5 1.24 0.99 10.37
C LYS A 5 2.49 0.80 9.50
N ILE A 6 2.31 0.68 8.19
CA ILE A 6 3.39 0.38 7.25
C ILE A 6 3.39 1.47 6.16
N LEU A 7 4.56 2.09 5.94
CA LEU A 7 4.78 3.01 4.83
C LEU A 7 5.53 2.28 3.71
N LEU A 8 4.91 2.13 2.55
CA LEU A 8 5.51 1.56 1.35
C LEU A 8 5.93 2.70 0.41
N LEU A 9 7.25 2.86 0.22
CA LEU A 9 7.81 3.83 -0.70
C LEU A 9 7.94 3.20 -2.09
N GLY A 10 7.14 3.69 -3.04
CA GLY A 10 7.16 3.25 -4.43
C GLY A 10 5.90 2.49 -4.85
N SER A 11 5.58 2.63 -6.14
CA SER A 11 4.37 2.10 -6.77
C SER A 11 4.68 1.41 -8.12
N GLY A 12 5.89 0.83 -8.23
CA GLY A 12 6.35 0.13 -9.43
C GLY A 12 5.89 -1.33 -9.49
N PHE A 13 6.44 -2.10 -10.43
CA PHE A 13 6.01 -3.49 -10.68
C PHE A 13 6.06 -4.41 -9.45
N VAL A 14 7.08 -4.27 -8.60
CA VAL A 14 7.24 -5.09 -7.38
C VAL A 14 6.37 -4.63 -6.20
N ALA A 15 5.79 -3.43 -6.27
CA ALA A 15 4.95 -2.90 -5.19
C ALA A 15 3.63 -3.66 -5.10
N ALA A 16 3.06 -4.11 -6.22
CA ALA A 16 1.82 -4.89 -6.24
C ALA A 16 1.90 -6.23 -5.47
N PRO A 17 2.84 -7.16 -5.77
CA PRO A 17 2.95 -8.39 -4.99
C PRO A 17 3.33 -8.14 -3.52
N CYS A 18 4.08 -7.07 -3.24
CA CYS A 18 4.39 -6.66 -1.86
C CYS A 18 3.14 -6.24 -1.09
N VAL A 19 2.32 -5.34 -1.65
CA VAL A 19 1.06 -4.90 -1.03
C VAL A 19 0.10 -6.07 -0.90
N GLU A 20 -0.02 -6.93 -1.91
CA GLU A 20 -0.86 -8.12 -1.87
C GLU A 20 -0.51 -9.00 -0.66
N TYR A 21 0.79 -9.31 -0.48
CA TYR A 21 1.24 -10.13 0.65
C TYR A 21 0.95 -9.45 2.00
N LEU A 22 1.23 -8.15 2.12
CA LEU A 22 1.00 -7.40 3.35
C LEU A 22 -0.49 -7.26 3.68
N ALA A 23 -1.36 -7.12 2.68
CA ALA A 23 -2.80 -6.94 2.82
C ALA A 23 -3.53 -8.23 3.24
N ARG A 24 -2.88 -9.41 3.18
CA ARG A 24 -3.42 -10.67 3.72
C ARG A 24 -3.68 -10.61 5.23
N LYS A 25 -3.00 -9.70 5.92
CA LYS A 25 -3.14 -9.48 7.37
C LYS A 25 -4.00 -8.22 7.61
N PRO A 26 -5.25 -8.35 8.10
CA PRO A 26 -6.15 -7.21 8.27
C PRO A 26 -5.67 -6.19 9.31
N GLU A 27 -4.76 -6.59 10.20
CA GLU A 27 -4.11 -5.68 11.17
C GLU A 27 -3.11 -4.71 10.52
N ASN A 28 -2.70 -4.97 9.27
CA ASN A 28 -1.80 -4.09 8.53
C ASN A 28 -2.58 -2.93 7.90
N LYS A 29 -2.19 -1.70 8.24
CA LYS A 29 -2.63 -0.48 7.59
C LYS A 29 -1.48 0.06 6.75
N ILE A 30 -1.63 0.01 5.44
CA ILE A 30 -0.55 0.26 4.49
C ILE A 30 -0.77 1.64 3.85
N THR A 31 0.22 2.51 3.96
CA THR A 31 0.26 3.79 3.23
C THR A 31 1.25 3.66 2.10
N ILE A 32 0.79 3.83 0.86
CA ILE A 32 1.62 3.77 -0.36
C ILE A 32 1.97 5.21 -0.72
N ALA A 33 3.26 5.52 -0.71
CA ALA A 33 3.79 6.82 -1.08
C ALA A 33 4.55 6.75 -2.40
N SER A 34 4.32 7.71 -3.29
CA SER A 34 5.01 7.80 -4.57
C SER A 34 5.07 9.24 -5.04
N ARG A 35 6.13 9.66 -5.73
CA ARG A 35 6.31 11.03 -6.27
C ARG A 35 5.12 11.54 -7.11
N ARG A 36 4.35 10.60 -7.67
CA ARG A 36 3.14 10.84 -8.46
C ARG A 36 1.97 10.21 -7.72
N LEU A 37 1.08 11.03 -7.17
CA LEU A 37 -0.06 10.58 -6.38
C LEU A 37 -0.94 9.60 -7.16
N GLU A 38 -1.13 9.83 -8.46
CA GLU A 38 -1.92 8.98 -9.35
C GLU A 38 -1.40 7.54 -9.41
N ASN A 39 -0.09 7.35 -9.30
CA ASN A 39 0.50 6.01 -9.29
C ASN A 39 0.23 5.28 -7.97
N ALA A 40 0.33 5.99 -6.84
CA ALA A 40 0.01 5.44 -5.54
C ALA A 40 -1.49 5.10 -5.42
N GLN A 41 -2.37 5.96 -5.96
CA GLN A 41 -3.81 5.73 -6.01
C GLN A 41 -4.17 4.53 -6.89
N SER A 42 -3.57 4.40 -8.07
CA SER A 42 -3.78 3.28 -8.99
C SER A 42 -3.39 1.93 -8.37
N LEU A 43 -2.36 1.91 -7.52
CA LEU A 43 -1.99 0.72 -6.78
C LEU A 43 -2.90 0.47 -5.56
N SER A 44 -3.19 1.52 -4.78
CA SER A 44 -4.01 1.44 -3.57
C SER A 44 -5.43 0.97 -3.87
N SER A 45 -6.03 1.39 -4.98
CA SER A 45 -7.40 0.98 -5.36
C SER A 45 -7.58 -0.52 -5.58
N LYS A 46 -6.49 -1.28 -5.77
CA LYS A 46 -6.51 -2.73 -6.00
C LYS A 46 -6.54 -3.55 -4.71
N PHE A 47 -6.22 -2.95 -3.56
CA PHE A 47 -6.03 -3.70 -2.31
C PHE A 47 -6.74 -3.04 -1.12
N PRO A 48 -7.48 -3.80 -0.30
CA PRO A 48 -8.16 -3.27 0.87
C PRO A 48 -7.17 -2.86 1.95
N GLY A 49 -7.56 -1.92 2.81
CA GLY A 49 -6.73 -1.49 3.95
C GLY A 49 -5.49 -0.69 3.55
N THR A 50 -5.45 -0.19 2.32
CA THR A 50 -4.40 0.69 1.81
C THR A 50 -4.86 2.15 1.71
N THR A 51 -3.91 3.08 1.72
CA THR A 51 -4.14 4.51 1.49
C THR A 51 -3.00 5.05 0.63
N ALA A 52 -3.28 6.02 -0.24
CA ALA A 52 -2.29 6.61 -1.15
C ALA A 52 -1.92 8.03 -0.73
N VAL A 53 -0.63 8.36 -0.79
CA VAL A 53 -0.07 9.71 -0.56
C VAL A 53 1.04 10.02 -1.58
N SER A 54 1.37 11.31 -1.75
CA SER A 54 2.52 11.75 -2.55
C SER A 54 3.78 11.91 -1.71
#